data_AF-A0A4R0NEB9-F1
#
_entry.id   AF-A0A4R0NEB9-F1
#
_cell.length_a   1.000
_cell.length_b   1.000
_cell.length_c   1.000
_cell.angle_alpha   90.00
_cell.angle_beta   90.00
_cell.angle_gamma   90.00
#
_symmetry.space_group_name_H-M   'P 1'
#
loop_
_entity.id
_entity.type
_entity.pdbx_description
1 polymer ?
#
loop_
_entity_poly.entity_id
_entity_poly.type
_entity_poly.pdbx_seq_one_letter_code
_entity_poly.pdbx_strand_id
1 'polypeptide(L)'
;MNDIKSLADQLRSSIISPPAGPESKTSAEGKPKKQSKAVSAPAILEEIRDYDNADHKNMVHVRFDKKTAQLLSHFKMATGIDLTKLIAFSVRRLLTQHPEIKSIVQQYIQNLEL
;
A
#
# COMPACT_ATOMS: atom_id res chain seq x y z
N MET A 1 41.15 3.85 -45.57
CA MET A 1 41.11 3.23 -44.24
C MET A 1 40.25 4.10 -43.32
N ASN A 2 39.02 3.66 -43.05
CA ASN A 2 38.24 3.89 -41.83
C ASN A 2 36.82 3.29 -42.04
N ASP A 3 36.70 1.99 -41.81
CA ASP A 3 35.40 1.29 -41.80
C ASP A 3 34.77 1.43 -40.41
N ILE A 4 33.96 2.48 -40.22
CA ILE A 4 33.10 2.59 -39.04
C ILE A 4 31.94 1.61 -39.23
N LYS A 5 32.15 0.36 -38.82
CA LYS A 5 31.07 -0.63 -38.74
C LYS A 5 30.06 -0.15 -37.71
N SER A 6 28.84 0.08 -38.17
CA SER A 6 27.71 0.53 -37.34
C SER A 6 27.42 -0.50 -36.25
N LEU A 7 27.08 -0.03 -35.05
CA LEU A 7 26.61 -0.87 -33.94
C LEU A 7 25.43 -1.78 -34.35
N ALA A 8 24.64 -1.33 -35.33
CA ALA A 8 23.55 -2.12 -35.89
C ALA A 8 24.03 -3.37 -36.67
N ASP A 9 25.19 -3.32 -37.31
CA ASP A 9 25.77 -4.47 -38.02
C ASP A 9 26.34 -5.51 -37.05
N GLN A 10 26.89 -5.07 -35.91
CA GLN A 10 27.30 -5.99 -34.84
C GLN A 10 26.09 -6.77 -34.30
N LEU A 11 24.95 -6.11 -34.08
CA LEU A 11 23.72 -6.76 -33.62
C LEU A 11 23.19 -7.82 -34.60
N ARG A 12 23.26 -7.57 -35.91
CA ARG A 12 22.84 -8.56 -36.92
C ARG A 12 23.76 -9.79 -36.94
N SER A 13 25.07 -9.58 -36.81
CA SER A 13 26.04 -10.69 -36.81
C SER A 13 25.86 -11.62 -35.61
N SER A 14 25.45 -11.08 -34.46
CA SER A 14 25.18 -11.86 -33.23
C SER A 14 23.90 -12.68 -33.28
N ILE A 15 22.92 -12.32 -34.13
CA ILE A 15 21.62 -13.00 -34.22
C ILE A 15 21.67 -14.19 -35.21
N ILE A 16 22.61 -14.18 -36.17
CA ILE A 16 22.64 -15.14 -37.29
C ILE A 16 23.55 -16.36 -37.02
N SER A 17 24.28 -16.39 -35.90
CA SER A 17 25.13 -17.54 -35.55
C SER A 17 24.41 -18.50 -34.57
N PRO A 18 23.90 -19.66 -35.02
CA PRO A 18 23.51 -20.73 -34.11
C PRO A 18 24.76 -21.43 -33.56
N PRO A 19 24.92 -21.63 -32.24
CA PRO A 19 25.98 -22.47 -31.72
C PRO A 19 25.64 -23.93 -31.97
N ALA A 20 26.40 -24.57 -32.85
CA ALA A 20 26.51 -26.01 -32.92
C ALA A 20 27.36 -26.50 -31.74
N GLY A 21 26.77 -27.29 -30.86
CA GLY A 21 27.47 -27.94 -29.75
C GLY A 21 26.47 -28.63 -28.81
N PRO A 22 26.49 -29.96 -28.69
CA PRO A 22 25.53 -30.71 -27.88
C PRO A 22 26.00 -30.75 -26.44
N GLU A 23 25.15 -30.39 -25.48
CA GLU A 23 25.08 -31.04 -24.17
C GLU A 23 23.88 -30.52 -23.37
N SER A 24 22.93 -31.42 -23.19
CA SER A 24 21.77 -31.29 -22.33
C SER A 24 22.20 -31.11 -20.87
N LYS A 25 21.71 -30.05 -20.21
CA LYS A 25 21.39 -30.03 -18.76
C LYS A 25 20.60 -28.76 -18.43
N THR A 26 19.29 -28.95 -18.34
CA THR A 26 18.43 -28.52 -17.23
C THR A 26 18.90 -27.34 -16.39
N SER A 27 18.24 -26.19 -16.53
CA SER A 27 17.38 -25.60 -15.48
C SER A 27 17.10 -24.13 -15.80
N ALA A 28 15.83 -23.83 -16.05
CA ALA A 28 15.32 -22.48 -16.08
C ALA A 28 15.40 -21.88 -14.67
N GLU A 29 16.35 -20.95 -14.45
CA GLU A 29 16.34 -20.07 -13.28
C GLU A 29 15.20 -19.05 -13.40
N GLY A 30 14.01 -19.51 -13.05
CA GLY A 30 12.92 -18.64 -12.67
C GLY A 30 13.33 -17.80 -11.46
N LYS A 31 13.34 -16.48 -11.64
CA LYS A 31 13.37 -15.51 -10.53
C LYS A 31 12.47 -16.02 -9.39
N PRO A 32 12.93 -16.06 -8.13
CA PRO A 32 12.05 -16.37 -7.03
C PRO A 32 11.04 -15.23 -6.92
N LYS A 33 9.81 -15.47 -7.40
CA LYS A 33 8.64 -14.72 -6.96
C LYS A 33 8.62 -14.90 -5.46
N LYS A 34 9.02 -13.84 -4.74
CA LYS A 34 8.88 -13.71 -3.30
C LYS A 34 7.41 -13.97 -3.02
N GLN A 35 7.08 -15.20 -2.62
CA GLN A 35 5.77 -15.54 -2.13
C GLN A 35 5.60 -14.68 -0.88
N SER A 36 4.92 -13.55 -1.05
CA SER A 36 4.33 -12.85 0.09
C SER A 36 3.44 -13.89 0.73
N LYS A 37 3.88 -14.43 1.87
CA LYS A 37 3.01 -15.20 2.76
C LYS A 37 1.72 -14.39 2.85
N ALA A 38 0.63 -14.94 2.33
CA ALA A 38 -0.68 -14.36 2.52
C ALA A 38 -0.94 -14.48 4.02
N VAL A 39 -0.54 -13.44 4.76
CA VAL A 39 -0.97 -13.25 6.13
C VAL A 39 -2.47 -13.21 6.03
N SER A 40 -3.15 -14.23 6.58
CA SER A 40 -4.60 -14.25 6.72
C SER A 40 -5.02 -12.86 7.15
N ALA A 41 -5.80 -12.17 6.31
CA ALA A 41 -6.15 -10.79 6.55
C ALA A 41 -6.79 -10.73 7.95
N PRO A 42 -6.19 -10.03 8.92
CA PRO A 42 -6.78 -9.97 10.25
C PRO A 42 -8.17 -9.34 10.16
N ALA A 43 -9.13 -9.84 10.95
CA ALA A 43 -10.55 -9.42 10.90
C ALA A 43 -10.75 -7.89 10.89
N ILE A 44 -9.85 -7.16 11.54
CA ILE A 44 -9.80 -5.69 11.53
C ILE A 44 -9.73 -5.08 10.12
N LEU A 45 -9.06 -5.73 9.16
CA LEU A 45 -8.95 -5.24 7.79
C LEU A 45 -10.27 -5.33 7.03
N GLU A 46 -11.08 -6.36 7.34
CA GLU A 46 -12.42 -6.50 6.77
C GLU A 46 -13.33 -5.41 7.33
N GLU A 47 -13.32 -5.22 8.66
CA GLU A 47 -14.07 -4.14 9.31
C GLU A 47 -13.74 -2.74 8.75
N ILE A 48 -12.46 -2.47 8.46
CA ILE A 48 -12.04 -1.19 7.86
C ILE A 48 -12.52 -1.08 6.40
N ARG A 49 -12.55 -2.17 5.63
CA ARG A 49 -12.99 -2.16 4.24
C ARG A 49 -14.49 -1.89 4.14
N ASP A 50 -15.26 -2.54 5.00
CA ASP A 50 -16.71 -2.44 5.08
C ASP A 50 -17.17 -1.09 5.66
N TYR A 51 -16.26 -0.34 6.29
CA TYR A 51 -16.56 1.00 6.75
C TYR A 51 -16.87 1.93 5.56
N ASP A 52 -18.13 2.34 5.46
CA ASP A 52 -18.58 3.33 4.49
C ASP A 52 -18.35 4.75 5.00
N ASN A 53 -17.73 5.57 4.16
CA ASN A 53 -17.44 6.97 4.40
C ASN A 53 -17.78 7.86 3.20
N ALA A 54 -18.59 7.36 2.24
CA ALA A 54 -18.93 8.08 1.02
C ALA A 54 -19.64 9.42 1.29
N ASP A 55 -20.48 9.49 2.33
CA ASP A 55 -21.25 10.68 2.69
C ASP A 55 -20.56 11.59 3.72
N HIS A 56 -19.32 11.29 4.12
CA HIS A 56 -18.59 12.12 5.08
C HIS A 56 -17.97 13.34 4.38
N LYS A 57 -18.70 14.46 4.42
CA LYS A 57 -18.33 15.72 3.74
C LYS A 57 -17.38 16.63 4.54
N ASN A 58 -17.20 16.37 5.83
CA ASN A 58 -16.36 17.19 6.70
C ASN A 58 -14.89 16.76 6.61
N MET A 59 -14.04 17.61 6.04
CA MET A 59 -12.59 17.38 5.98
C MET A 59 -11.90 17.84 7.27
N VAL A 60 -11.04 16.99 7.81
CA VAL A 60 -10.20 17.30 8.97
C VAL A 60 -8.74 17.09 8.60
N HIS A 61 -7.91 18.11 8.79
CA HIS A 61 -6.46 18.02 8.63
C HIS A 61 -5.82 17.50 9.92
N VAL A 62 -5.26 16.28 9.86
CA VAL A 62 -4.61 15.64 11.01
C VAL A 62 -3.09 15.72 10.85
N ARG A 63 -2.38 16.00 11.96
CA ARG A 63 -0.91 15.94 12.02
C ARG A 63 -0.48 14.65 12.69
N PHE A 64 0.44 13.93 12.06
CA PHE A 64 1.08 12.75 12.61
C PHE A 64 2.58 12.99 12.75
N ASP A 65 3.23 12.28 13.67
CA ASP A 65 4.68 12.21 13.70
C ASP A 65 5.21 11.49 12.45
N LYS A 66 6.50 11.69 12.15
CA LYS A 66 7.13 11.17 10.94
C LYS A 66 7.03 9.65 10.83
N LYS A 67 7.20 8.91 11.93
CA LYS A 67 7.19 7.43 11.91
C LYS A 67 5.79 6.92 11.64
N THR A 68 4.78 7.50 12.29
CA THR A 68 3.38 7.15 12.07
C THR A 68 2.93 7.50 10.65
N ALA A 69 3.29 8.67 10.12
CA ALA A 69 2.97 9.02 8.74
C ALA A 69 3.56 8.04 7.71
N GLN A 70 4.80 7.59 7.92
CA GLN A 70 5.42 6.56 7.07
C GLN A 70 4.71 5.22 7.18
N LEU A 71 4.36 4.79 8.40
CA LEU A 71 3.60 3.55 8.62
C LEU A 71 2.24 3.58 7.91
N LEU A 72 1.51 4.69 8.03
CA LEU A 72 0.22 4.89 7.38
C LEU A 72 0.32 4.86 5.86
N SER A 73 1.39 5.45 5.30
CA SER A 73 1.68 5.38 3.86
C SER A 73 1.94 3.94 3.41
N HIS A 74 2.77 3.20 4.15
CA HIS A 74 3.05 1.78 3.86
C HIS A 74 1.80 0.91 4.01
N PHE A 75 0.97 1.18 5.01
CA PHE A 75 -0.30 0.50 5.20
C PHE A 75 -1.24 0.69 4.01
N LYS A 76 -1.38 1.93 3.53
CA LYS A 76 -2.17 2.23 2.33
C LYS A 76 -1.64 1.46 1.11
N MET A 77 -0.32 1.46 0.90
CA MET A 77 0.29 0.72 -0.21
C MET A 77 0.11 -0.80 -0.10
N ALA A 78 0.13 -1.35 1.11
CA ALA A 78 0.02 -2.79 1.33
C ALA A 78 -1.42 -3.31 1.23
N THR A 79 -2.41 -2.52 1.66
CA THR A 79 -3.81 -2.96 1.82
C THR A 79 -4.76 -2.42 0.76
N GLY A 80 -4.36 -1.35 0.06
CA GLY A 80 -5.21 -0.59 -0.86
C GLY A 80 -6.26 0.29 -0.16
N ILE A 81 -6.26 0.34 1.17
CA ILE A 81 -7.24 1.09 1.96
C ILE A 81 -6.81 2.56 2.02
N ASP A 82 -7.76 3.46 1.74
CA ASP A 82 -7.50 4.89 1.86
C ASP A 82 -7.27 5.33 3.30
N LEU A 83 -6.29 6.23 3.46
CA LEU A 83 -5.87 6.72 4.76
C LEU A 83 -6.99 7.49 5.48
N THR A 84 -7.78 8.26 4.74
CA THR A 84 -8.93 8.99 5.28
C THR A 84 -9.98 8.04 5.85
N LYS A 85 -10.23 6.91 5.17
CA LYS A 85 -11.12 5.84 5.64
C LYS A 85 -10.60 5.22 6.92
N LEU A 86 -9.31 4.85 6.95
CA LEU A 86 -8.66 4.29 8.14
C LEU A 86 -8.77 5.22 9.36
N ILE A 87 -8.50 6.52 9.17
CA ILE A 87 -8.56 7.51 10.25
C ILE A 87 -10.00 7.65 10.76
N ALA A 88 -10.97 7.80 9.86
CA ALA A 88 -12.39 7.92 10.23
C ALA A 88 -12.89 6.69 11.00
N PHE A 89 -12.56 5.49 10.53
CA PHE A 89 -12.86 4.23 11.23
C PHE A 89 -12.23 4.21 12.64
N SER A 90 -10.94 4.57 12.73
CA SER A 90 -10.20 4.55 14.01
C SER A 90 -10.82 5.49 15.04
N VAL A 91 -11.16 6.72 14.64
CA VAL A 91 -11.82 7.69 15.51
C VAL A 91 -13.21 7.20 15.93
N ARG A 92 -14.00 6.67 14.98
CA ARG A 92 -15.33 6.12 15.30
C ARG A 92 -15.24 4.98 16.31
N ARG A 93 -14.28 4.07 16.14
CA ARG A 93 -14.04 2.95 17.05
C ARG A 93 -13.67 3.44 18.44
N LEU A 94 -12.73 4.40 18.54
CA LEU A 94 -12.32 5.01 19.80
C LEU A 94 -13.52 5.62 20.56
N LEU A 95 -14.33 6.43 19.88
CA LEU A 95 -15.52 7.07 20.46
C LEU A 95 -16.64 6.08 20.83
N THR A 96 -16.62 4.88 20.25
CA THR A 96 -17.59 3.82 20.56
C THR A 96 -17.15 2.99 21.75
N GLN A 97 -15.84 2.72 21.87
CA GLN A 97 -15.26 1.98 22.99
C GLN A 97 -15.20 2.81 24.28
N HIS A 98 -15.09 4.14 24.17
CA HIS A 98 -14.98 5.05 25.30
C HIS A 98 -16.16 6.04 25.32
N PRO A 99 -17.34 5.63 25.84
CA PRO A 99 -18.51 6.51 25.90
C PRO A 99 -18.32 7.70 26.86
N GLU A 100 -17.38 7.60 27.80
CA GLU A 100 -16.94 8.69 28.68
C GLU A 100 -16.56 9.98 27.93
N ILE A 101 -15.98 9.84 26.73
CA ILE A 101 -15.64 10.99 25.88
C ILE A 101 -16.91 11.75 25.47
N LYS A 102 -18.00 11.02 25.14
CA LYS A 102 -19.28 11.64 24.80
C LYS A 102 -19.89 12.34 26.00
N SER A 103 -19.80 11.75 27.19
CA SER A 103 -20.31 12.34 28.43
C SER A 103 -19.60 13.65 28.77
N ILE A 104 -18.27 13.71 28.62
CA ILE A 104 -17.49 14.94 28.83
C ILE A 104 -17.92 16.04 27.85
N VAL A 105 -18.10 15.68 26.57
CA VAL A 105 -18.58 16.63 25.55
C VAL A 105 -19.99 17.12 25.86
N GLN A 106 -20.90 16.23 26.28
CA GLN A 106 -22.27 16.60 26.67
C GLN A 106 -22.28 17.55 27.86
N GLN A 107 -21.48 17.26 28.90
CA GLN A 107 -21.35 18.14 30.05
C GLN A 107 -20.81 19.52 29.64
N TYR A 108 -19.82 19.58 28.75
CA TYR A 108 -19.31 20.86 28.25
C TYR A 108 -20.38 21.65 27.48
N ILE A 109 -21.15 21.00 26.59
CA ILE A 109 -22.23 21.65 25.84
C ILE A 109 -23.35 22.14 26.76
N GLN A 110 -23.73 21.38 27.79
CA GLN A 110 -24.73 21.79 28.77
C GLN A 110 -24.29 23.01 29.60
N ASN A 111 -22.98 23.13 29.88
CA ASN A 111 -22.41 24.31 30.53
C ASN A 111 -22.19 25.48 29.56
N LEU A 112 -22.46 25.29 28.27
CA LEU A 112 -22.37 26.30 27.22
C LEU A 112 -23.75 26.95 26.99
N GLU A 113 -24.47 27.28 28.06
CA GLU A 113 -25.61 28.22 27.96
C GLU A 113 -25.05 29.56 27.46
N LEU A 114 -25.43 29.95 26.24
CA LEU A 114 -25.14 31.26 25.64
C LEU A 114 -26.14 32.31 26.13
#